data_AF-A0A1H0PSW0-F1
#
_entry.id   AF-A0A1H0PSW0-F1
#
_cell.length_a   1.000
_cell.length_b   1.000
_cell.length_c   1.000
_cell.angle_alpha   90.00
_cell.angle_beta   90.00
_cell.angle_gamma   90.00
#
_symmetry.space_group_name_H-M   'P 1'
#
loop_
_entity.id
_entity.type
_entity.pdbx_description
1 polymer ?
#
loop_
_entity_poly.entity_id
_entity_poly.type
_entity_poly.pdbx_seq_one_letter_code
_entity_poly.pdbx_strand_id
1 'polypeptide(L)'
;MERRKLTWALLISLVLMFCGVVQAQQPPVMAQRPQSEPYEVTQGTFLNITLERVDPDHVSAMLYENVYDDFENVAIPRGSRLFGRQISKVNDRYDVYFTQLQLGSTGQTLTLDPPLQATSPLGSAGITNFKPDATAATIWRRDQVIPH
;
A
#
# COMPACT_ATOMS: atom_id res chain seq x y z
N MET A 1 -56.81 -33.67 17.70
CA MET A 1 -55.46 -33.64 17.09
C MET A 1 -54.97 -32.21 16.77
N GLU A 2 -55.66 -31.15 17.20
CA GLU A 2 -55.36 -29.76 16.77
C GLU A 2 -54.64 -28.89 17.81
N ARG A 3 -54.81 -29.14 19.12
CA ARG A 3 -54.20 -28.31 20.18
C ARG A 3 -52.66 -28.36 20.22
N ARG A 4 -52.05 -29.45 19.74
CA ARG A 4 -50.58 -29.57 19.63
C ARG A 4 -49.98 -28.76 18.49
N LYS A 5 -50.74 -28.39 17.45
CA LYS A 5 -50.18 -27.60 16.33
C LYS A 5 -50.14 -26.11 16.66
N LEU A 6 -51.14 -25.64 17.43
CA LEU A 6 -51.25 -24.25 17.86
C LEU A 6 -50.13 -23.83 18.81
N THR A 7 -49.71 -24.72 19.72
CA THR A 7 -48.65 -24.42 20.70
C THR A 7 -47.27 -24.28 20.05
N TRP A 8 -46.99 -25.03 18.98
CA TRP A 8 -45.73 -24.94 18.25
C TRP A 8 -45.64 -23.65 17.41
N ALA A 9 -46.76 -23.26 16.77
CA ALA A 9 -46.81 -21.99 16.03
C ALA A 9 -46.60 -20.77 16.93
N LEU A 10 -47.13 -20.80 18.16
CA LEU A 10 -46.96 -19.72 19.13
C LEU A 10 -45.52 -19.63 19.67
N LEU A 11 -44.86 -20.77 19.88
CA LEU A 11 -43.44 -20.82 20.28
C LEU A 11 -42.50 -20.32 19.18
N ILE A 12 -42.75 -20.67 17.92
CA ILE A 12 -41.92 -20.22 16.78
C ILE A 12 -42.04 -18.71 16.58
N SER A 13 -43.25 -18.15 16.73
CA SER A 13 -43.48 -16.71 16.62
C SER A 13 -42.79 -15.92 17.75
N LEU A 14 -42.73 -16.48 18.96
CA LEU A 14 -42.04 -15.85 20.09
C LEU A 14 -40.52 -15.81 19.92
N VAL A 15 -39.92 -16.87 19.35
CA VAL A 15 -38.47 -16.93 19.08
C VAL A 15 -38.05 -15.91 18.01
N LEU A 16 -38.89 -15.68 17.00
CA LEU A 16 -38.62 -14.72 15.93
C LEU A 16 -38.74 -13.25 16.42
N MET A 17 -39.56 -12.96 17.43
CA MET A 17 -39.64 -11.60 18.00
C MET A 17 -38.44 -11.24 18.89
N PHE A 18 -37.69 -12.22 19.41
CA PHE A 18 -36.49 -11.99 20.23
C PHE A 18 -35.17 -12.07 19.45
N CYS A 19 -35.21 -12.30 18.13
CA CYS A 19 -34.08 -12.00 17.24
C CYS A 19 -33.97 -10.49 17.04
N GLY A 20 -33.79 -9.76 18.16
CA GLY A 20 -33.40 -8.38 18.17
C GLY A 20 -32.11 -8.26 17.37
N VAL A 21 -32.13 -7.36 16.40
CA VAL A 21 -30.97 -7.00 15.60
C VAL A 21 -29.94 -6.44 16.58
N VAL A 22 -29.02 -7.27 17.07
CA VAL A 22 -27.80 -6.79 17.72
C VAL A 22 -26.99 -6.16 16.59
N GLN A 23 -27.27 -4.90 16.29
CA GLN A 23 -26.32 -4.09 15.55
C GLN A 23 -25.07 -4.04 16.44
N ALA A 24 -24.04 -4.76 16.03
CA ALA A 24 -22.72 -4.60 16.61
C ALA A 24 -22.34 -3.12 16.46
N GLN A 25 -22.49 -2.34 17.53
CA GLN A 25 -22.00 -0.97 17.54
C GLN A 25 -20.50 -1.05 17.40
N GLN A 26 -19.99 -0.62 16.24
CA GLN A 26 -18.56 -0.48 16.05
C GLN A 26 -18.06 0.54 17.08
N PRO A 27 -17.05 0.20 17.89
CA PRO A 27 -16.53 1.14 18.87
C PRO A 27 -16.03 2.40 18.15
N PRO A 28 -16.16 3.58 18.77
CA PRO A 28 -15.63 4.81 18.19
C PRO A 28 -14.13 4.66 17.95
N VAL A 29 -13.69 4.94 16.73
CA VAL A 29 -12.26 5.00 16.40
C VAL A 29 -11.73 6.33 16.88
N MET A 30 -10.83 6.31 17.88
CA MET A 30 -10.10 7.51 18.28
C MET A 30 -9.07 7.85 17.19
N ALA A 31 -9.23 9.01 16.56
CA ALA A 31 -8.19 9.54 15.69
C ALA A 31 -7.00 9.98 16.56
N GLN A 32 -5.93 9.22 16.54
CA GLN A 32 -4.64 9.69 17.02
C GLN A 32 -4.00 10.53 15.91
N ARG A 33 -3.47 11.70 16.24
CA ARG A 33 -2.59 12.42 15.30
C ARG A 33 -1.21 11.76 15.39
N PRO A 34 -0.70 11.17 14.30
CA PRO A 34 0.70 10.79 14.23
C PRO A 34 1.55 12.05 14.46
N GLN A 35 2.63 11.91 15.22
CA GLN A 35 3.62 12.97 15.34
C GLN A 35 4.71 12.67 14.31
N SER A 36 4.77 13.47 13.25
CA SER A 36 5.79 13.30 12.20
C SER A 36 7.17 13.65 12.74
N GLU A 37 8.18 12.88 12.32
CA GLU A 37 9.60 13.16 12.60
C GLU A 37 10.28 13.83 11.39
N PRO A 38 11.28 14.71 11.59
CA PRO A 38 12.07 15.22 10.47
C PRO A 38 12.66 14.06 9.68
N TYR A 39 12.63 14.20 8.36
CA TYR A 39 13.08 13.22 7.37
C TYR A 39 12.28 11.92 7.30
N GLU A 40 11.08 11.91 7.87
CA GLU A 40 10.14 10.80 7.75
C GLU A 40 9.39 10.83 6.42
N VAL A 41 9.38 9.68 5.73
CA VAL A 41 8.45 9.44 4.63
C VAL A 41 7.24 8.72 5.19
N THR A 42 6.09 9.36 5.07
CA THR A 42 4.83 8.86 5.63
C THR A 42 4.21 7.75 4.78
N GLN A 43 3.45 6.89 5.42
CA GLN A 43 2.67 5.87 4.72
C GLN A 43 1.71 6.54 3.75
N GLY A 44 1.67 6.03 2.52
CA GLY A 44 0.82 6.56 1.46
C GLY A 44 1.53 7.58 0.56
N THR A 45 2.76 8.00 0.87
CA THR A 45 3.52 8.86 -0.04
C THR A 45 3.68 8.20 -1.41
N PHE A 46 3.27 8.93 -2.45
CA PHE A 46 3.35 8.48 -3.83
C PHE A 46 4.70 8.81 -4.43
N LEU A 47 5.39 7.80 -4.99
CA LEU A 47 6.71 7.94 -5.56
C LEU A 47 6.65 7.80 -7.08
N ASN A 48 6.91 8.89 -7.80
CA ASN A 48 7.08 8.87 -9.26
C ASN A 48 8.43 8.25 -9.62
N ILE A 49 8.41 7.23 -10.47
CA ILE A 49 9.63 6.51 -10.87
C ILE A 49 9.70 6.32 -12.39
N THR A 50 10.92 6.25 -12.89
CA THR A 50 11.24 5.87 -14.27
C THR A 50 11.94 4.53 -14.26
N LEU A 51 11.43 3.56 -15.02
CA LEU A 51 12.05 2.23 -15.12
C LEU A 51 13.40 2.34 -15.84
N GLU A 52 14.49 1.96 -15.19
CA GLU A 52 15.83 1.93 -15.79
C GLU A 52 16.11 0.55 -16.42
N ARG A 53 15.75 -0.53 -15.71
CA ARG A 53 15.91 -1.91 -16.18
C ARG A 53 14.63 -2.70 -15.94
N VAL A 54 14.21 -3.45 -16.95
CA VAL A 54 13.00 -4.28 -16.94
C VAL A 54 13.33 -5.74 -17.29
N ASP A 55 14.11 -6.36 -16.42
CA ASP A 55 14.37 -7.80 -16.44
C ASP A 55 13.47 -8.43 -15.37
N PRO A 56 12.69 -9.50 -15.65
CA PRO A 56 11.79 -10.11 -14.66
C PRO A 56 12.47 -10.45 -13.34
N ASP A 57 13.74 -10.88 -13.38
CA ASP A 57 14.51 -11.23 -12.18
C ASP A 57 15.19 -10.02 -11.54
N HIS A 58 15.31 -8.91 -12.27
CA HIS A 58 16.00 -7.71 -11.82
C HIS A 58 15.40 -6.44 -12.43
N VAL A 59 14.46 -5.84 -11.71
CA VAL A 59 13.85 -4.57 -12.07
C VAL A 59 14.53 -3.45 -11.29
N SER A 60 14.94 -2.39 -11.98
CA SER A 60 15.41 -1.16 -11.33
C SER A 60 14.64 0.05 -11.84
N ALA A 61 14.40 0.99 -10.94
CA ALA A 61 13.70 2.23 -11.26
C ALA A 61 14.32 3.40 -10.50
N MET A 62 14.34 4.57 -11.11
CA MET A 62 14.89 5.78 -10.52
C MET A 62 13.75 6.72 -10.12
N LEU A 63 13.85 7.36 -8.95
CA LEU A 63 12.93 8.41 -8.55
C LEU A 63 13.11 9.64 -9.45
N TYR A 64 12.00 10.10 -10.03
CA TYR A 64 11.99 11.24 -10.96
C TYR A 64 12.04 12.59 -10.24
N GLU A 65 11.52 12.66 -9.02
CA GLU A 65 11.39 13.87 -8.20
C GLU A 65 11.94 13.66 -6.80
N ASN A 66 12.23 14.76 -6.11
CA ASN A 66 12.48 14.74 -4.67
C ASN A 66 11.20 14.38 -3.93
N VAL A 67 11.35 13.59 -2.87
CA VAL A 67 10.30 13.30 -1.91
C VAL A 67 10.55 14.19 -0.70
N TYR A 68 9.53 14.94 -0.30
CA TYR A 68 9.60 15.84 0.84
C TYR A 68 8.85 15.25 2.03
N ASP A 69 9.35 15.51 3.23
CA ASP A 69 8.62 15.27 4.48
C ASP A 69 7.66 16.44 4.80
N ASP A 70 6.97 16.35 5.93
CA ASP A 70 6.06 17.39 6.43
C ASP A 70 6.80 18.69 6.87
N PHE A 71 8.13 18.69 6.90
CA PHE A 71 8.99 19.79 7.30
C PHE A 71 9.73 20.44 6.11
N GLU A 72 9.37 20.09 4.88
CA GLU A 72 9.99 20.53 3.63
C GLU A 72 11.46 20.09 3.45
N ASN A 73 11.94 19.13 4.24
CA ASN A 73 13.22 18.49 3.99
C ASN A 73 13.12 17.51 2.82
N VAL A 74 14.20 17.35 2.07
CA VAL A 74 14.29 16.31 1.03
C VAL A 74 14.54 14.96 1.69
N ALA A 75 13.47 14.25 2.04
CA ALA A 75 13.54 12.93 2.67
C ALA A 75 14.09 11.84 1.73
N ILE A 76 13.79 11.90 0.43
CA ILE A 76 14.45 11.05 -0.57
C ILE A 76 14.82 11.92 -1.77
N PRO A 77 16.12 12.04 -2.11
CA PRO A 77 16.52 12.85 -3.24
C PRO A 77 16.15 12.19 -4.57
N ARG A 78 15.83 13.02 -5.56
CA ARG A 78 15.75 12.63 -6.97
C ARG A 78 17.00 11.86 -7.37
N GLY A 79 16.83 10.84 -8.20
CA GLY A 79 17.94 9.98 -8.64
C GLY A 79 18.23 8.80 -7.71
N SER A 80 17.57 8.73 -6.55
CA SER A 80 17.55 7.50 -5.75
C SER A 80 16.95 6.34 -6.54
N ARG A 81 17.43 5.12 -6.29
CA ARG A 81 17.07 3.93 -7.09
C ARG A 81 16.35 2.88 -6.27
N LEU A 82 15.26 2.36 -6.80
CA LEU A 82 14.57 1.19 -6.31
C LEU A 82 15.06 -0.05 -7.05
N PHE A 83 15.24 -1.15 -6.32
CA PHE A 83 15.59 -2.45 -6.88
C PHE A 83 14.59 -3.51 -6.43
N GLY A 84 14.22 -4.38 -7.36
CA GLY A 84 13.17 -5.35 -7.15
C GLY A 84 13.13 -6.42 -8.24
N ARG A 85 12.00 -7.11 -8.31
CA ARG A 85 11.73 -8.13 -9.32
C ARG A 85 10.25 -8.21 -9.63
N GLN A 86 9.95 -8.77 -10.80
CA GLN A 86 8.60 -9.16 -11.15
C GLN A 86 8.20 -10.43 -10.39
N ILE A 87 6.99 -10.43 -9.82
CA ILE A 87 6.42 -11.60 -9.14
C ILE A 87 5.42 -12.32 -10.05
N SER A 88 4.65 -11.58 -10.84
CA SER A 88 3.69 -12.18 -11.78
C SER A 88 3.34 -11.24 -12.93
N LYS A 89 2.66 -11.78 -13.95
CA LYS A 89 2.00 -11.01 -15.01
C LYS A 89 0.56 -11.50 -15.13
N VAL A 90 -0.42 -10.61 -14.98
CA VAL A 90 -1.85 -10.91 -15.10
C VAL A 90 -2.52 -9.83 -15.93
N ASN A 91 -3.26 -10.20 -16.99
CA ASN A 91 -3.99 -9.26 -17.84
C ASN A 91 -3.15 -8.04 -18.31
N ASP A 92 -1.94 -8.32 -18.81
CA ASP A 92 -0.96 -7.31 -19.25
C ASP A 92 -0.53 -6.29 -18.19
N ARG A 93 -0.74 -6.61 -16.92
CA ARG A 93 -0.14 -5.91 -15.79
C ARG A 93 0.98 -6.74 -15.18
N TYR A 94 2.12 -6.10 -15.03
CA TYR A 94 3.31 -6.65 -14.41
C TYR A 94 3.31 -6.30 -12.94
N ASP A 95 3.26 -7.30 -12.08
CA ASP A 95 3.32 -7.13 -10.64
C ASP A 95 4.79 -7.16 -10.22
N VAL A 96 5.30 -6.01 -9.82
CA VAL A 96 6.71 -5.81 -9.46
C VAL A 96 6.77 -5.34 -8.01
N TYR A 97 7.69 -5.90 -7.24
CA TYR A 97 7.95 -5.47 -5.87
C TYR A 97 9.39 -5.03 -5.73
N PHE A 98 9.58 -3.81 -5.22
CA PHE A 98 10.87 -3.26 -4.86
C PHE A 98 11.17 -3.59 -3.40
N THR A 99 12.31 -4.22 -3.17
CA THR A 99 12.75 -4.65 -1.84
C THR A 99 13.90 -3.80 -1.30
N GLN A 100 14.48 -2.93 -2.14
CA GLN A 100 15.60 -2.07 -1.77
C GLN A 100 15.45 -0.67 -2.34
N LEU A 101 15.90 0.33 -1.59
CA LEU A 101 16.05 1.72 -1.99
C LEU A 101 17.51 2.14 -1.77
N GLN A 102 18.23 2.48 -2.84
CA GLN A 102 19.51 3.16 -2.75
C GLN A 102 19.30 4.68 -2.78
N LEU A 103 19.73 5.36 -1.73
CA LEU A 103 19.64 6.81 -1.61
C LEU A 103 20.68 7.48 -2.50
N GLY A 104 20.26 8.43 -3.32
CA GLY A 104 21.14 9.19 -4.21
C GLY A 104 22.11 10.12 -3.48
N SER A 105 21.78 10.56 -2.26
CA SER A 105 22.61 11.46 -1.44
C SER A 105 23.81 10.75 -0.83
N THR A 106 23.58 9.58 -0.24
CA THR A 106 24.58 8.86 0.56
C THR A 106 25.13 7.60 -0.11
N GLY A 107 24.45 7.10 -1.14
CA GLY A 107 24.71 5.78 -1.74
C GLY A 107 24.28 4.60 -0.86
N GLN A 108 23.76 4.87 0.35
CA GLN A 108 23.29 3.84 1.27
C GLN A 108 22.10 3.10 0.67
N THR A 109 22.07 1.78 0.84
CA THR A 109 20.93 0.95 0.43
C THR A 109 20.11 0.54 1.65
N LEU A 110 18.84 0.91 1.64
CA LEU A 110 17.85 0.55 2.64
C LEU A 110 17.07 -0.68 2.17
N THR A 111 16.83 -1.62 3.07
CA THR A 111 15.86 -2.69 2.85
C THR A 111 14.45 -2.16 3.09
N LEU A 112 13.55 -2.44 2.16
CA LEU A 112 12.15 -2.07 2.20
C LEU A 112 11.34 -3.25 2.76
N ASP A 113 10.83 -3.10 3.98
CA ASP A 113 10.00 -4.08 4.66
C ASP A 113 8.76 -3.40 5.27
N PRO A 114 7.58 -3.46 4.65
CA PRO A 114 7.26 -4.33 3.53
C PRO A 114 7.84 -3.82 2.19
N PRO A 115 8.04 -4.72 1.21
CA PRO A 115 8.40 -4.33 -0.15
C PRO A 115 7.36 -3.39 -0.76
N LEU A 116 7.81 -2.49 -1.64
CA LEU A 116 6.94 -1.53 -2.31
C LEU A 116 6.44 -2.11 -3.62
N GLN A 117 5.12 -2.23 -3.76
CA GLN A 117 4.49 -2.70 -5.00
C GLN A 117 4.51 -1.58 -6.05
N ALA A 118 4.94 -1.89 -7.26
CA ALA A 118 4.87 -0.97 -8.38
C ALA A 118 3.42 -0.74 -8.83
N THR A 119 3.15 0.48 -9.27
CA THR A 119 1.84 0.93 -9.74
C THR A 119 1.99 1.61 -11.10
N SER A 120 0.88 1.73 -11.81
CA SER A 120 0.75 2.67 -12.93
C SER A 120 1.05 4.11 -12.45
N PRO A 121 1.36 5.05 -13.35
CA PRO A 121 1.57 6.47 -13.00
C PRO A 121 0.38 7.14 -12.28
N LEU A 122 -0.81 6.53 -12.30
CA LEU A 122 -2.00 7.03 -11.63
C LEU A 122 -2.37 6.21 -10.37
N GLY A 123 -1.47 5.35 -9.89
CA GLY A 123 -1.63 4.62 -8.63
C GLY A 123 -2.41 3.30 -8.69
N SER A 124 -2.93 2.91 -9.85
CA SER A 124 -3.51 1.57 -10.00
C SER A 124 -2.43 0.48 -9.90
N ALA A 125 -2.74 -0.65 -9.25
CA ALA A 125 -1.77 -1.71 -8.99
C ALA A 125 -1.21 -2.34 -10.28
N GLY A 126 0.10 -2.61 -10.25
CA GLY A 126 0.86 -3.17 -11.37
C GLY A 126 1.26 -2.16 -12.43
N ILE A 127 2.28 -2.50 -13.21
CA ILE A 127 2.79 -1.70 -14.33
C ILE A 127 2.12 -2.18 -15.61
N THR A 128 1.57 -1.26 -16.41
CA THR A 128 0.98 -1.58 -17.74
C THR A 128 1.98 -1.41 -18.89
N ASN A 129 2.97 -0.54 -18.72
CA ASN A 129 4.01 -0.24 -19.72
C ASN A 129 5.38 -0.67 -19.19
N PHE A 130 5.70 -1.96 -19.30
CA PHE A 130 6.91 -2.55 -18.74
C PHE A 130 8.05 -2.56 -19.76
N LYS A 131 8.68 -1.40 -19.93
CA LYS A 131 9.84 -1.17 -20.80
C LYS A 131 10.79 -0.15 -20.16
N PRO A 132 12.07 -0.06 -20.57
CA PRO A 132 12.96 1.00 -20.12
C PRO A 132 12.38 2.38 -20.44
N ASP A 133 12.71 3.36 -19.62
CA ASP A 133 12.27 4.77 -19.69
C ASP A 133 10.76 4.99 -19.51
N ALA A 134 9.98 3.93 -19.25
CA ALA A 134 8.57 4.08 -18.93
C ALA A 134 8.38 4.68 -17.54
N THR A 135 7.42 5.60 -17.42
CA THR A 135 6.95 6.11 -16.14
C THR A 135 6.10 5.06 -15.45
N ALA A 136 6.35 4.88 -14.16
CA ALA A 136 5.55 4.10 -13.23
C ALA A 136 5.52 4.85 -11.89
N ALA A 137 4.93 4.22 -10.89
CA ALA A 137 5.00 4.74 -9.53
C ALA A 137 5.10 3.61 -8.51
N THR A 138 5.21 3.98 -7.24
CA THR A 138 4.96 3.11 -6.11
C THR A 138 4.42 3.93 -4.94
N ILE A 139 3.93 3.27 -3.90
CA ILE A 139 3.34 3.91 -2.72
C ILE A 139 4.09 3.43 -1.50
N TRP A 140 4.62 4.39 -0.72
CA TRP A 140 5.30 4.11 0.54
C TRP A 140 4.35 3.43 1.52
N ARG A 141 4.82 2.38 2.20
CA ARG A 141 3.92 1.43 2.89
C ARG A 141 3.86 1.59 4.40
N ARG A 142 4.84 2.24 5.00
CA ARG A 142 4.92 2.48 6.45
C ARG A 142 5.70 3.76 6.71
N ASP A 143 5.41 4.44 7.80
CA ASP A 143 6.21 5.58 8.23
C ASP A 143 7.66 5.13 8.46
N GLN A 144 8.62 5.86 7.92
CA GLN A 144 10.03 5.56 8.08
C GLN A 144 10.89 6.81 7.95
N VAL A 145 11.68 7.07 8.99
CA VAL A 145 12.76 8.07 8.95
C VAL A 145 13.87 7.59 8.02
N ILE A 146 14.16 8.39 7.01
CA ILE A 146 15.23 8.12 6.04
C ILE A 146 16.56 8.61 6.62
N PRO A 147 17.69 7.91 6.42
CA PRO A 147 19.00 8.43 6.79
C PRO A 147 19.44 9.57 5.86
N HIS A 148 20.07 10.59 6.44
CA HIS A 148 20.55 11.81 5.75
C HIS A 148 22.01 12.10 6.02
#